data_AF-A0AAT9FKQ0-F1
#
_entry.id   AF-A0AAT9FKQ0-F1
#
_cell.length_a   1.000
_cell.length_b   1.000
_cell.length_c   1.000
_cell.angle_alpha   90.00
_cell.angle_beta   90.00
_cell.angle_gamma   90.00
#
_symmetry.space_group_name_H-M   'P 1'
#
loop_
_entity.id
_entity.type
_entity.pdbx_description
1 polymer ?
#
loop_
_entity_poly.entity_id
_entity_poly.type
_entity_poly.pdbx_seq_one_letter_code
_entity_poly.pdbx_strand_id
1 'polypeptide(L)'
;MKHFLFLLPLFVVPLLAQTEEDKEKAALASEIRVIIAGIRPAPVFEKQGGEYVEVEPPLKSIYPTEISLLAGEIVKPKGAENKKNDLSIWPNQILNVKPYKGPAAMKLGLLRRYRADRIEQSVEFDIGEMITPLAIIHADPGTAGWEKPQVKLVELSPEKAPTGSVIMVNLSGVPLAARFESVADTIKPGAVKFLKLPARETDVFRFRIDVPLANGKTYPLANSSYRIRKNQRLILLAIHDPQAPKGSPPLKLQMILDS
;
A
#
# COMPACT_ATOMS: atom_id res chain seq x y z
N MET A 1 -6.18 8.09 -85.13
CA MET A 1 -6.39 9.10 -84.05
C MET A 1 -6.99 8.41 -82.84
N LYS A 2 -6.42 8.70 -81.67
CA LYS A 2 -6.91 8.46 -80.30
C LYS A 2 -6.83 7.01 -79.77
N HIS A 3 -5.67 6.73 -79.19
CA HIS A 3 -5.47 5.76 -78.12
C HIS A 3 -6.31 6.15 -76.89
N PHE A 4 -7.00 5.19 -76.29
CA PHE A 4 -7.39 5.30 -74.88
C PHE A 4 -6.79 4.12 -74.12
N LEU A 5 -5.90 4.52 -73.22
CA LEU A 5 -5.04 3.70 -72.38
C LEU A 5 -5.88 3.03 -71.28
N PHE A 6 -5.70 1.72 -71.11
CA PHE A 6 -6.09 1.00 -69.90
C PHE A 6 -5.28 1.54 -68.71
N LEU A 7 -5.93 2.16 -67.74
CA LEU A 7 -5.35 2.45 -66.43
C LEU A 7 -5.80 1.37 -65.45
N LEU A 8 -4.89 0.45 -65.15
CA LEU A 8 -4.95 -0.44 -63.98
C LEU A 8 -5.06 0.40 -62.70
N PRO A 9 -5.93 0.04 -61.74
CA PRO A 9 -5.76 0.53 -60.38
C PRO A 9 -4.49 -0.12 -59.82
N LEU A 10 -3.47 0.69 -59.57
CA LEU A 10 -2.34 0.31 -58.73
C LEU A 10 -2.91 -0.19 -57.39
N PHE A 11 -2.60 -1.44 -57.06
CA PHE A 11 -2.65 -1.94 -55.70
C PHE A 11 -1.75 -1.06 -54.83
N VAL A 12 -2.37 -0.11 -54.12
CA VAL A 12 -1.74 0.54 -52.98
C VAL A 12 -1.78 -0.48 -51.86
N VAL A 13 -0.70 -1.26 -51.74
CA VAL A 13 -0.38 -1.95 -50.49
C VAL A 13 -0.23 -0.84 -49.45
N PRO A 14 -1.06 -0.81 -48.38
CA PRO A 14 -0.75 0.06 -47.28
C PRO A 14 0.54 -0.49 -46.67
N LEU A 15 1.64 0.20 -46.96
CA LEU A 15 2.82 0.18 -46.13
C LEU A 15 2.30 0.33 -44.70
N LEU A 16 2.46 -0.72 -43.89
CA LEU A 16 2.29 -0.64 -42.44
C LEU A 16 3.28 0.40 -41.94
N ALA A 17 2.88 1.67 -42.00
CA ALA A 17 3.36 2.67 -41.10
C ALA A 17 2.95 2.16 -39.72
N GLN A 18 3.87 1.46 -39.07
CA GLN A 18 3.84 1.31 -37.62
C GLN A 18 3.74 2.74 -37.09
N THR A 19 2.53 3.13 -36.69
CA THR A 19 2.31 4.38 -35.98
C THR A 19 3.23 4.36 -34.76
N GLU A 20 3.86 5.49 -34.45
CA GLU A 20 4.62 5.67 -33.21
C GLU A 20 3.76 5.34 -31.96
N GLU A 21 2.45 5.28 -32.11
CA GLU A 21 1.45 4.77 -31.17
C GLU A 21 1.75 3.33 -30.66
N ASP A 22 2.38 2.47 -31.47
CA ASP A 22 2.82 1.12 -31.05
C ASP A 22 4.22 1.11 -30.41
N LYS A 23 5.00 2.20 -30.55
CA LYS A 23 6.27 2.41 -29.83
C LYS A 23 6.10 3.20 -28.52
N GLU A 24 4.91 3.76 -28.30
CA GLU A 24 4.53 4.54 -27.12
C GLU A 24 3.54 3.82 -26.19
N LYS A 25 3.51 2.49 -26.18
CA LYS A 25 3.27 1.76 -24.91
C LYS A 25 4.48 1.94 -24.00
N ALA A 26 4.77 3.19 -23.66
CA ALA A 26 5.70 3.55 -22.63
C ALA A 26 5.20 2.85 -21.36
N ALA A 27 5.92 1.81 -20.97
CA ALA A 27 5.92 1.36 -19.60
C ALA A 27 6.19 2.60 -18.75
N LEU A 28 5.13 3.21 -18.20
CA LEU A 28 5.25 4.21 -17.17
C LEU A 28 6.10 3.55 -16.10
N ALA A 29 7.36 3.97 -16.01
CA ALA A 29 8.26 3.55 -14.97
C ALA A 29 7.76 4.20 -13.68
N SER A 30 6.70 3.62 -13.11
CA SER A 30 6.11 4.11 -11.90
C SER A 30 7.05 3.77 -10.75
N GLU A 31 7.38 4.76 -9.93
CA GLU A 31 8.01 4.49 -8.64
C GLU A 31 6.93 3.86 -7.75
N ILE A 32 6.97 2.53 -7.66
CA ILE A 32 6.02 1.79 -6.84
C ILE A 32 6.52 1.82 -5.41
N ARG A 33 5.64 2.19 -4.49
CA ARG A 33 5.90 2.14 -3.05
C ARG A 33 5.07 1.03 -2.44
N VAL A 34 5.62 0.32 -1.46
CA VAL A 34 4.94 -0.79 -0.79
C VAL A 34 5.04 -0.61 0.72
N ILE A 35 3.94 -0.87 1.43
CA ILE A 35 3.90 -1.01 2.89
C ILE A 35 3.28 -2.37 3.22
N ILE A 36 3.93 -3.15 4.08
CA ILE A 36 3.28 -4.25 4.81
C ILE A 36 2.69 -3.66 6.10
N ALA A 37 1.37 -3.45 6.12
CA ALA A 37 0.67 -2.88 7.26
C ALA A 37 0.28 -3.98 8.24
N GLY A 38 0.82 -3.92 9.46
CA GLY A 38 0.58 -4.96 10.45
C GLY A 38 1.06 -4.58 11.85
N ILE A 39 0.61 -5.34 12.84
CA ILE A 39 1.09 -5.23 14.22
C ILE A 39 1.97 -6.44 14.50
N ARG A 40 3.09 -6.19 15.16
CA ARG A 40 3.93 -7.28 15.62
C ARG A 40 3.16 -8.14 16.62
N PRO A 41 3.00 -9.45 16.38
CA PRO A 41 2.35 -10.30 17.37
C PRO A 41 3.22 -10.34 18.63
N ALA A 42 2.59 -10.13 19.79
CA ALA A 42 3.15 -10.52 21.07
C ALA A 42 3.53 -12.01 21.10
N PRO A 43 4.52 -12.39 21.94
CA PRO A 43 4.81 -13.79 22.24
C PRO A 43 3.55 -14.54 22.67
N VAL A 44 3.45 -15.80 22.26
CA VAL A 44 2.36 -16.69 22.66
C VAL A 44 2.93 -17.71 23.64
N PHE A 45 2.16 -18.04 24.68
CA PHE A 45 2.56 -19.01 25.69
C PHE A 45 1.54 -20.14 25.75
N GLU A 46 2.01 -21.38 25.71
CA GLU A 46 1.18 -22.58 25.86
C GLU A 46 1.50 -23.29 27.16
N LYS A 47 0.47 -23.85 27.79
CA LYS A 47 0.64 -24.64 29.01
C LYS A 47 1.04 -26.07 28.64
N GLN A 48 2.26 -26.46 28.97
CA GLN A 48 2.78 -27.81 28.77
C GLN A 48 3.23 -28.37 30.11
N GLY A 49 2.60 -29.44 30.58
CA GLY A 49 3.05 -30.15 31.78
C GLY A 49 3.13 -29.33 33.07
N GLY A 50 2.25 -28.35 33.27
CA GLY A 50 2.24 -27.49 34.46
C GLY A 50 3.02 -26.19 34.32
N GLU A 51 3.86 -26.05 33.29
CA GLU A 51 4.63 -24.86 32.98
C GLU A 51 4.03 -24.10 31.79
N TYR A 52 4.38 -22.81 31.67
CA TYR A 52 4.08 -22.00 30.50
C TYR A 52 5.34 -21.86 29.65
N VAL A 53 5.27 -22.31 28.40
CA VAL A 53 6.39 -22.27 27.44
C VAL A 53 6.06 -21.27 26.34
N GLU A 54 7.01 -20.42 25.98
CA GLU A 54 6.87 -19.53 24.82
C GLU A 54 6.87 -20.36 23.52
N VAL A 55 5.86 -20.14 22.69
CA VAL A 55 5.68 -20.79 21.40
C VAL A 55 5.55 -19.75 20.28
N GLU A 56 5.75 -20.21 19.04
CA GLU A 56 5.59 -19.34 17.88
C GLU A 56 4.12 -18.83 17.78
N PRO A 57 3.89 -17.54 17.47
CA PRO A 57 2.54 -17.05 17.24
C PRO A 57 1.84 -17.78 16.07
N PRO A 58 0.50 -17.84 16.04
CA PRO A 58 -0.23 -18.41 14.91
C PRO A 58 0.10 -17.70 13.58
N LEU A 59 0.27 -18.45 12.49
CA LEU A 59 0.65 -17.92 11.17
C LEU A 59 -0.22 -16.74 10.71
N LYS A 60 -1.53 -16.82 10.92
CA LYS A 60 -2.50 -15.74 10.62
C LYS A 60 -2.18 -14.39 11.27
N SER A 61 -1.37 -14.37 12.34
CA SER A 61 -0.95 -13.17 13.07
C SER A 61 0.41 -12.64 12.64
N ILE A 62 1.19 -13.42 11.88
CA ILE A 62 2.55 -13.04 11.49
C ILE A 62 2.58 -12.52 10.06
N TYR A 63 3.04 -11.28 9.93
CA TYR A 63 3.18 -10.58 8.66
C TYR A 63 4.37 -11.11 7.82
N PRO A 64 4.33 -10.94 6.49
CA PRO A 64 5.47 -11.20 5.63
C PRO A 64 6.59 -10.17 5.86
N THR A 65 7.83 -10.63 5.83
CA THR A 65 9.04 -9.82 6.02
C THR A 65 9.84 -9.64 4.74
N GLU A 66 9.39 -10.26 3.66
CA GLU A 66 10.01 -10.25 2.36
C GLU A 66 8.93 -10.27 1.28
N ILE A 67 9.18 -9.51 0.21
CA ILE A 67 8.33 -9.48 -0.97
C ILE A 67 9.18 -9.85 -2.19
N SER A 68 8.59 -10.62 -3.10
CA SER A 68 9.23 -11.04 -4.35
C SER A 68 8.36 -10.60 -5.52
N LEU A 69 8.97 -9.97 -6.53
CA LEU A 69 8.25 -9.67 -7.77
C LEU A 69 8.11 -10.95 -8.59
N LEU A 70 6.87 -11.43 -8.76
CA LEU A 70 6.57 -12.63 -9.54
C LEU A 70 6.43 -12.34 -11.04
N ALA A 71 6.17 -11.09 -11.41
CA ALA A 71 6.09 -10.63 -12.80
C ALA A 71 6.67 -9.21 -12.96
N GLY A 72 7.38 -8.98 -14.06
CA GLY A 72 8.12 -7.74 -14.33
C GLY A 72 9.54 -7.73 -13.78
N GLU A 73 10.25 -6.62 -13.98
CA GLU A 73 11.64 -6.44 -13.59
C GLU A 73 11.87 -5.10 -12.87
N ILE A 74 12.79 -5.12 -11.90
CA ILE A 74 13.36 -3.91 -11.31
C ILE A 74 14.45 -3.41 -12.27
N VAL A 75 14.28 -2.19 -12.79
CA VAL A 75 15.25 -1.52 -13.65
C VAL A 75 16.48 -1.16 -12.83
N LYS A 76 17.63 -1.73 -13.18
CA LYS A 76 18.88 -1.52 -12.45
C LYS A 76 19.74 -0.42 -13.09
N PRO A 77 20.52 0.33 -12.30
CA PRO A 77 21.60 1.13 -12.85
C PRO A 77 22.60 0.25 -13.60
N LYS A 78 23.17 0.77 -14.69
CA LYS A 78 24.16 0.05 -15.51
C LYS A 78 25.34 -0.40 -14.64
N GLY A 79 25.62 -1.72 -14.62
CA GLY A 79 26.73 -2.31 -13.85
C GLY A 79 26.37 -2.88 -12.47
N ALA A 80 25.11 -2.83 -12.04
CA ALA A 80 24.68 -3.48 -10.81
C ALA A 80 24.50 -5.00 -10.99
N GLU A 81 24.95 -5.79 -10.00
CA GLU A 81 24.79 -7.24 -10.01
C GLU A 81 23.32 -7.68 -10.11
N ASN A 82 23.11 -8.89 -10.64
CA ASN A 82 21.82 -9.55 -10.66
C ASN A 82 21.37 -9.99 -9.26
N LYS A 83 21.04 -9.04 -8.38
CA LYS A 83 20.31 -9.34 -7.14
C LYS A 83 18.90 -9.84 -7.48
N LYS A 84 18.47 -10.86 -6.73
CA LYS A 84 17.12 -11.44 -6.75
C LYS A 84 16.06 -10.34 -6.63
N ASN A 85 14.87 -10.61 -7.16
CA ASN A 85 13.67 -9.75 -7.02
C ASN A 85 13.12 -9.69 -5.59
N ASP A 86 13.81 -10.31 -4.63
CA ASP A 86 13.37 -10.41 -3.25
C ASP A 86 13.84 -9.18 -2.47
N LEU A 87 12.89 -8.45 -1.89
CA LEU A 87 13.11 -7.26 -1.09
C LEU A 87 12.66 -7.52 0.34
N SER A 88 13.56 -7.32 1.30
CA SER A 88 13.19 -7.36 2.72
C SER A 88 12.43 -6.09 3.10
N ILE A 89 11.38 -6.25 3.90
CA ILE A 89 10.50 -5.16 4.33
C ILE A 89 10.26 -5.23 5.82
N TRP A 90 10.44 -4.09 6.48
CA TRP A 90 9.99 -3.91 7.87
C TRP A 90 8.52 -3.49 7.87
N PRO A 91 7.70 -3.95 8.83
CA PRO A 91 6.30 -3.55 8.94
C PRO A 91 6.14 -2.05 9.07
N ASN A 92 5.08 -1.52 8.46
CA ASN A 92 4.71 -0.11 8.54
C ASN A 92 5.85 0.84 8.09
N GLN A 93 6.77 0.36 7.26
CA GLN A 93 7.77 1.18 6.58
C GLN A 93 7.50 1.21 5.08
N ILE A 94 7.82 2.33 4.45
CA ILE A 94 7.73 2.49 3.00
C ILE A 94 8.96 1.86 2.37
N LEU A 95 8.72 0.86 1.54
CA LEU A 95 9.71 0.30 0.64
C LEU A 95 9.52 0.91 -0.75
N ASN A 96 10.58 1.54 -1.26
CA ASN A 96 10.61 2.07 -2.62
C ASN A 96 11.09 0.97 -3.58
N VAL A 97 10.22 0.52 -4.47
CA VAL A 97 10.53 -0.42 -5.56
C VAL A 97 10.92 0.42 -6.79
N LYS A 98 12.20 0.79 -6.86
CA LYS A 98 12.75 1.66 -7.90
C LYS A 98 13.12 0.89 -9.17
N PRO A 99 13.07 1.57 -10.31
CA PRO A 99 11.89 1.68 -11.17
C PRO A 99 11.38 0.30 -11.60
N TYR A 100 10.06 0.11 -11.61
CA TYR A 100 9.46 -1.13 -12.12
C TYR A 100 9.20 -1.03 -13.63
N LYS A 101 9.48 -2.11 -14.35
CA LYS A 101 9.05 -2.30 -15.73
C LYS A 101 8.33 -3.63 -15.86
N GLY A 102 7.04 -3.58 -16.16
CA GLY A 102 6.21 -4.78 -16.26
C GLY A 102 4.75 -4.45 -16.54
N PRO A 103 3.86 -5.44 -16.50
CA PRO A 103 2.42 -5.25 -16.69
C PRO A 103 1.80 -4.36 -15.59
N ALA A 104 0.68 -3.69 -15.91
CA ALA A 104 -0.10 -2.92 -14.95
C ALA A 104 -0.69 -3.82 -13.83
N ALA A 105 -1.02 -5.08 -14.13
CA ALA A 105 -1.31 -6.07 -13.11
C ALA A 105 -0.01 -6.57 -12.45
N MET A 106 0.26 -6.11 -11.24
CA MET A 106 1.43 -6.49 -10.46
C MET A 106 1.11 -7.69 -9.57
N LYS A 107 1.97 -8.72 -9.61
CA LYS A 107 1.88 -9.88 -8.73
C LYS A 107 3.10 -9.97 -7.82
N LEU A 108 2.86 -9.96 -6.51
CA LEU A 108 3.87 -10.07 -5.47
C LEU A 108 3.75 -11.40 -4.74
N GLY A 109 4.88 -12.07 -4.54
CA GLY A 109 5.06 -13.16 -3.60
C GLY A 109 5.39 -12.61 -2.22
N LEU A 110 4.74 -13.11 -1.19
CA LEU A 110 4.90 -12.69 0.19
C LEU A 110 5.54 -13.82 0.99
N LEU A 111 6.68 -13.53 1.61
CA LEU A 111 7.52 -14.51 2.28
C LEU A 111 7.79 -14.14 3.74
N ARG A 112 7.95 -15.19 4.57
CA ARG A 112 8.22 -15.12 6.01
C ARG A 112 9.54 -15.82 6.28
N ARG A 113 10.62 -15.08 6.51
CA ARG A 113 11.96 -15.68 6.62
C ARG A 113 12.22 -16.51 7.87
N TYR A 114 11.39 -16.34 8.91
CA TYR A 114 11.53 -17.05 10.19
C TYR A 114 10.93 -18.47 10.17
N ARG A 115 10.30 -18.90 9.07
CA ARG A 115 9.70 -20.24 8.94
C ARG A 115 10.46 -21.11 7.95
N ALA A 116 10.70 -22.37 8.35
CA ALA A 116 11.36 -23.37 7.52
C ALA A 116 10.44 -23.88 6.39
N ASP A 117 9.12 -23.90 6.63
CA ASP A 117 8.05 -24.22 5.69
C ASP A 117 7.65 -22.99 4.87
N ARG A 118 8.44 -22.68 3.84
CA ARG A 118 8.24 -21.52 2.94
C ARG A 118 6.94 -21.62 2.14
N ILE A 119 5.80 -21.23 2.71
CA ILE A 119 4.58 -21.01 1.95
C ILE A 119 4.60 -19.56 1.43
N GLU A 120 4.91 -19.41 0.14
CA GLU A 120 4.75 -18.14 -0.57
C GLU A 120 3.27 -17.87 -0.82
N GLN A 121 2.79 -16.73 -0.33
CA GLN A 121 1.43 -16.25 -0.64
C GLN A 121 1.53 -15.21 -1.73
N SER A 122 0.72 -15.33 -2.78
CA SER A 122 0.69 -14.30 -3.82
C SER A 122 -0.43 -13.30 -3.57
N VAL A 123 -0.14 -12.01 -3.75
CA VAL A 123 -1.14 -10.95 -3.92
C VAL A 123 -1.00 -10.34 -5.29
N GLU A 124 -2.13 -10.01 -5.89
CA GLU A 124 -2.20 -9.38 -7.21
C GLU A 124 -3.05 -8.12 -7.12
N PHE A 125 -2.60 -7.06 -7.78
CA PHE A 125 -3.29 -5.79 -7.83
C PHE A 125 -2.92 -5.03 -9.09
N ASP A 126 -3.86 -4.21 -9.58
CA ASP A 126 -3.68 -3.42 -10.78
C ASP A 126 -3.21 -2.01 -10.44
N ILE A 127 -1.96 -1.69 -10.78
CA ILE A 127 -1.41 -0.34 -10.62
C ILE A 127 -1.87 0.62 -11.73
N GLY A 128 -2.53 0.14 -12.78
CA GLY A 128 -3.15 0.94 -13.84
C GLY A 128 -2.24 2.05 -14.39
N GLU A 129 -2.82 3.23 -14.61
CA GLU A 129 -2.11 4.45 -15.03
C GLU A 129 -1.65 5.31 -13.82
N MET A 130 -1.50 4.71 -12.64
CA MET A 130 -1.03 5.44 -11.45
C MET A 130 0.42 5.92 -11.64
N ILE A 131 0.64 7.21 -11.36
CA ILE A 131 1.95 7.86 -11.52
C ILE A 131 2.86 7.50 -10.34
N THR A 132 2.32 7.49 -9.12
CA THR A 132 3.07 7.18 -7.89
C THR A 132 2.23 6.27 -6.97
N PRO A 133 2.00 5.01 -7.37
CA PRO A 133 1.18 4.08 -6.60
C PRO A 133 1.88 3.67 -5.31
N LEU A 134 1.12 3.72 -4.22
CA LEU A 134 1.42 3.08 -2.95
C LEU A 134 0.51 1.87 -2.76
N ALA A 135 1.10 0.68 -2.76
CA ALA A 135 0.45 -0.56 -2.40
C ALA A 135 0.57 -0.83 -0.90
N ILE A 136 -0.56 -0.83 -0.19
CA ILE A 136 -0.63 -1.15 1.23
C ILE A 136 -1.18 -2.57 1.36
N ILE A 137 -0.31 -3.50 1.70
CA ILE A 137 -0.64 -4.91 1.88
C ILE A 137 -0.95 -5.14 3.35
N HIS A 138 -2.10 -5.70 3.65
CA HIS A 138 -2.57 -5.89 5.02
C HIS A 138 -3.26 -7.23 5.21
N ALA A 139 -3.36 -7.67 6.47
CA ALA A 139 -4.18 -8.82 6.83
C ALA A 139 -5.65 -8.54 6.49
N ASP A 140 -6.39 -9.55 6.01
CA ASP A 140 -7.84 -9.42 5.84
C ASP A 140 -8.47 -9.06 7.20
N PRO A 141 -9.33 -8.03 7.28
CA PRO A 141 -10.09 -7.74 8.50
C PRO A 141 -11.04 -8.87 8.92
N GLY A 142 -11.28 -9.88 8.06
CA GLY A 142 -11.86 -11.16 8.43
C GLY A 142 -10.95 -12.04 9.31
N THR A 143 -11.47 -13.16 9.81
CA THR A 143 -10.73 -14.03 10.75
C THR A 143 -9.52 -14.74 10.14
N ALA A 144 -9.33 -14.67 8.82
CA ALA A 144 -8.24 -15.33 8.10
C ALA A 144 -6.89 -14.60 8.23
N GLY A 145 -6.89 -13.31 8.58
CA GLY A 145 -5.67 -12.54 8.79
C GLY A 145 -4.68 -12.62 7.62
N TRP A 146 -3.42 -12.94 7.91
CA TRP A 146 -2.37 -13.06 6.91
C TRP A 146 -2.42 -14.34 6.07
N GLU A 147 -3.42 -15.21 6.23
CA GLU A 147 -3.65 -16.34 5.31
C GLU A 147 -4.27 -15.88 3.99
N LYS A 148 -5.01 -14.75 4.02
CA LYS A 148 -5.65 -14.13 2.85
C LYS A 148 -5.38 -12.62 2.85
N PRO A 149 -4.13 -12.19 2.61
CA PRO A 149 -3.79 -10.78 2.61
C PRO A 149 -4.57 -10.01 1.53
N GLN A 150 -4.87 -8.75 1.81
CA GLN A 150 -5.52 -7.82 0.89
C GLN A 150 -4.58 -6.67 0.55
N VAL A 151 -4.85 -6.01 -0.57
CA VAL A 151 -4.08 -4.85 -1.02
C VAL A 151 -5.00 -3.65 -1.20
N LYS A 152 -4.60 -2.53 -0.61
CA LYS A 152 -5.20 -1.22 -0.84
C LYS A 152 -4.24 -0.33 -1.61
N LEU A 153 -4.67 0.15 -2.77
CA LEU A 153 -3.90 1.09 -3.57
C LEU A 153 -4.24 2.54 -3.22
N VAL A 154 -3.21 3.38 -3.16
CA VAL A 154 -3.28 4.81 -2.92
C VAL A 154 -2.39 5.51 -3.93
N GLU A 155 -2.92 6.49 -4.66
CA GLU A 155 -2.11 7.32 -5.55
C GLU A 155 -1.49 8.48 -4.77
N LEU A 156 -0.17 8.60 -4.79
CA LEU A 156 0.60 9.62 -4.07
C LEU A 156 1.07 10.78 -4.97
N SER A 157 0.56 10.88 -6.19
CA SER A 157 0.87 11.97 -7.11
C SER A 157 0.69 13.34 -6.44
N PRO A 158 1.50 14.35 -6.80
CA PRO A 158 1.40 15.69 -6.20
C PRO A 158 0.01 16.32 -6.28
N GLU A 159 -0.80 15.92 -7.26
CA GLU A 159 -2.18 16.38 -7.42
C GLU A 159 -3.12 15.81 -6.34
N LYS A 160 -3.04 14.50 -6.06
CA LYS A 160 -3.92 13.83 -5.09
C LYS A 160 -3.39 13.92 -3.65
N ALA A 161 -2.08 13.79 -3.49
CA ALA A 161 -1.38 13.86 -2.22
C ALA A 161 -0.20 14.84 -2.32
N PRO A 162 -0.46 16.15 -2.31
CA PRO A 162 0.62 17.13 -2.26
C PRO A 162 1.44 16.96 -0.99
N THR A 163 2.67 17.45 -1.01
CA THR A 163 3.51 17.45 0.19
C THR A 163 2.88 18.29 1.31
N GLY A 164 3.08 17.90 2.56
CA GLY A 164 2.38 18.47 3.71
C GLY A 164 0.97 17.91 3.92
N SER A 165 0.54 16.91 3.14
CA SER A 165 -0.75 16.25 3.33
C SER A 165 -0.72 15.20 4.43
N VAL A 166 -1.89 14.97 5.03
CA VAL A 166 -2.17 13.78 5.83
C VAL A 166 -3.04 12.84 5.01
N ILE A 167 -2.61 11.61 4.87
CA ILE A 167 -3.33 10.55 4.19
C ILE A 167 -3.80 9.58 5.25
N MET A 168 -5.11 9.52 5.49
CA MET A 168 -5.69 8.56 6.43
C MET A 168 -6.25 7.38 5.65
N VAL A 169 -5.79 6.18 5.99
CA VAL A 169 -6.25 4.92 5.41
C VAL A 169 -6.89 4.09 6.51
N ASN A 170 -8.19 3.86 6.39
CA ASN A 170 -8.92 3.02 7.32
C ASN A 170 -8.94 1.58 6.80
N LEU A 171 -7.98 0.76 7.23
CA LEU A 171 -7.92 -0.67 6.90
C LEU A 171 -8.79 -1.52 7.83
N SER A 172 -9.49 -0.88 8.77
CA SER A 172 -10.33 -1.58 9.73
C SER A 172 -11.76 -1.78 9.25
N GLY A 173 -12.47 -2.69 9.91
CA GLY A 173 -13.89 -2.94 9.69
C GLY A 173 -14.84 -1.93 10.35
N VAL A 174 -14.35 -0.87 11.00
CA VAL A 174 -15.19 0.11 11.72
C VAL A 174 -14.94 1.53 11.21
N PRO A 175 -15.97 2.40 11.15
CA PRO A 175 -15.78 3.80 10.78
C PRO A 175 -14.96 4.53 11.84
N LEU A 176 -14.28 5.60 11.44
CA LEU A 176 -13.47 6.43 12.33
C LEU A 176 -13.95 7.88 12.28
N ALA A 177 -14.13 8.50 13.44
CA ALA A 177 -14.35 9.93 13.54
C ALA A 177 -12.99 10.62 13.64
N ALA A 178 -12.60 11.31 12.58
CA ALA A 178 -11.35 12.03 12.48
C ALA A 178 -11.60 13.53 12.65
N ARG A 179 -10.81 14.17 13.51
CA ARG A 179 -10.72 15.63 13.60
C ARG A 179 -9.29 16.05 13.38
N PHE A 180 -9.08 16.91 12.39
CA PHE A 180 -7.80 17.53 12.07
C PHE A 180 -8.01 19.04 12.14
N GLU A 181 -7.48 19.67 13.17
CA GLU A 181 -7.78 21.08 13.50
C GLU A 181 -9.30 21.33 13.58
N SER A 182 -9.83 22.21 12.74
CA SER A 182 -11.25 22.55 12.62
C SER A 182 -12.05 21.62 11.70
N VAL A 183 -11.38 20.71 10.97
CA VAL A 183 -12.03 19.80 10.03
C VAL A 183 -12.37 18.49 10.74
N ALA A 184 -13.66 18.17 10.82
CA ALA A 184 -14.15 16.88 11.28
C ALA A 184 -14.68 16.07 10.09
N ASP A 185 -14.35 14.79 10.05
CA ASP A 185 -14.80 13.88 9.00
C ASP A 185 -15.01 12.46 9.56
N THR A 186 -15.85 11.69 8.89
CA THR A 186 -16.05 10.27 9.17
C THR A 186 -15.44 9.42 8.06
N ILE A 187 -14.46 8.61 8.42
CA ILE A 187 -13.69 7.79 7.50
C ILE A 187 -14.25 6.38 7.55
N LYS A 188 -14.99 6.01 6.49
CA LYS A 188 -15.63 4.70 6.36
C LYS A 188 -14.60 3.56 6.37
N PRO A 189 -15.00 2.32 6.76
CA PRO A 189 -14.18 1.12 6.58
C PRO A 189 -13.65 1.00 5.15
N GLY A 190 -12.37 0.64 5.00
CA GLY A 190 -11.70 0.50 3.71
C GLY A 190 -11.45 1.79 2.93
N ALA A 191 -11.82 2.96 3.47
CA ALA A 191 -11.69 4.24 2.78
C ALA A 191 -10.28 4.85 2.92
N VAL A 192 -9.92 5.65 1.93
CA VAL A 192 -8.74 6.53 1.95
C VAL A 192 -9.24 7.96 1.94
N LYS A 193 -8.73 8.77 2.85
CA LYS A 193 -9.04 10.20 2.92
C LYS A 193 -7.75 11.01 2.83
N PHE A 194 -7.73 11.94 1.88
CA PHE A 194 -6.68 12.93 1.75
C PHE A 194 -7.13 14.19 2.48
N LEU A 195 -6.30 14.64 3.42
CA LEU A 195 -6.54 15.81 4.22
C LEU A 195 -5.41 16.79 3.97
N LYS A 196 -5.78 17.93 3.39
CA LYS A 196 -4.85 19.02 3.15
C LYS A 196 -4.75 19.84 4.43
N LEU A 197 -3.56 19.89 5.02
CA LEU A 197 -3.31 20.77 6.16
C LEU A 197 -3.17 22.23 5.71
N PRO A 198 -3.43 23.20 6.59
CA PRO A 198 -3.12 24.60 6.34
C PRO A 198 -1.61 24.79 6.05
N ALA A 199 -1.29 25.67 5.10
CA ALA A 199 0.02 25.74 4.45
C ALA A 199 1.18 26.32 5.28
N ARG A 200 1.00 26.70 6.55
CA ARG A 200 2.03 27.42 7.31
C ARG A 200 3.07 26.45 7.90
N GLU A 201 4.33 26.70 7.61
CA GLU A 201 5.48 25.85 7.97
C GLU A 201 5.73 25.65 9.46
N THR A 202 5.21 26.56 10.29
CA THR A 202 5.39 26.54 11.74
C THR A 202 4.33 25.73 12.47
N ASP A 203 3.25 25.37 11.78
CA ASP A 203 2.02 24.97 12.44
C ASP A 203 2.12 23.50 12.84
N VAL A 204 2.07 23.32 14.17
CA VAL A 204 1.79 22.02 14.75
C VAL A 204 0.31 21.79 14.52
N PHE A 205 -0.04 20.79 13.70
CA PHE A 205 -1.44 20.43 13.56
C PHE A 205 -1.81 19.42 14.64
N ARG A 206 -3.02 19.59 15.18
CA ARG A 206 -3.62 18.72 16.17
C ARG A 206 -4.58 17.78 15.47
N PHE A 207 -4.50 16.51 15.81
CA PHE A 207 -5.46 15.54 15.34
C PHE A 207 -5.96 14.66 16.48
N ARG A 208 -7.24 14.31 16.36
CA ARG A 208 -7.91 13.35 17.21
C ARG A 208 -8.64 12.37 16.33
N ILE A 209 -8.44 11.09 16.58
CA ILE A 209 -9.15 10.01 15.91
C ILE A 209 -9.87 9.22 16.98
N ASP A 210 -11.18 9.15 16.84
CA ASP A 210 -12.05 8.41 17.73
C ASP A 210 -12.73 7.26 16.97
N VAL A 211 -13.01 6.17 17.69
CA VAL A 211 -13.81 5.04 17.22
C VAL A 211 -15.23 5.19 17.80
N PRO A 212 -16.28 5.32 16.98
CA PRO A 212 -17.64 5.25 17.46
C PRO A 212 -17.95 3.82 17.94
N LEU A 213 -18.54 3.72 19.13
CA LEU A 213 -18.96 2.47 19.75
C LEU A 213 -20.46 2.26 19.54
N ALA A 214 -20.91 1.01 19.57
CA ALA A 214 -22.32 0.65 19.40
C ALA A 214 -23.26 1.28 20.45
N ASN A 215 -22.73 1.68 21.61
CA ASN A 215 -23.48 2.33 22.68
C ASN A 215 -23.61 3.86 22.52
N GLY A 216 -23.25 4.40 21.34
CA GLY A 216 -23.29 5.84 21.06
C GLY A 216 -22.15 6.65 21.67
N LYS A 217 -21.23 6.02 22.43
CA LYS A 217 -20.01 6.67 22.93
C LYS A 217 -18.90 6.59 21.89
N THR A 218 -17.82 7.35 22.12
CA THR A 218 -16.61 7.27 21.32
C THR A 218 -15.42 6.83 22.16
N TYR A 219 -14.51 6.07 21.56
CA TYR A 219 -13.24 5.68 22.16
C TYR A 219 -12.10 6.45 21.49
N PRO A 220 -11.26 7.20 22.22
CA PRO A 220 -10.15 7.93 21.62
C PRO A 220 -9.03 6.95 21.21
N LEU A 221 -8.88 6.74 19.91
CA LEU A 221 -7.79 5.91 19.36
C LEU A 221 -6.46 6.66 19.35
N ALA A 222 -6.50 7.95 19.02
CA ALA A 222 -5.34 8.84 19.06
C ALA A 222 -5.76 10.27 19.35
N ASN A 223 -4.93 10.99 20.10
CA ASN A 223 -5.03 12.42 20.30
C ASN A 223 -3.61 12.97 20.39
N SER A 224 -3.15 13.63 19.34
CA SER A 224 -1.76 14.05 19.23
C SER A 224 -1.61 15.37 18.49
N SER A 225 -0.41 15.90 18.55
CA SER A 225 0.03 17.13 17.89
C SER A 225 1.29 16.80 17.11
N TYR A 226 1.34 17.14 15.83
CA TYR A 226 2.44 16.76 14.95
C TYR A 226 2.86 17.91 14.03
N ARG A 227 4.14 17.92 13.65
CA ARG A 227 4.72 18.89 12.70
C ARG A 227 5.18 18.14 11.46
N ILE A 228 4.55 18.39 10.32
CA ILE A 228 4.97 17.82 9.02
C ILE A 228 5.90 18.81 8.34
N ARG A 229 7.06 18.33 7.87
CA ARG A 229 8.00 19.15 7.10
C ARG A 229 7.47 19.34 5.66
N LYS A 230 7.89 20.43 4.99
CA LYS A 230 7.51 20.76 3.61
C LYS A 230 7.75 19.66 2.57
N ASN A 231 8.67 18.74 2.85
CA ASN A 231 9.03 17.63 1.99
C ASN A 231 8.42 16.29 2.44
N GLN A 232 7.53 16.29 3.43
CA GLN A 232 6.96 15.07 3.99
C GLN A 232 5.45 14.97 3.79
N ARG A 233 4.96 13.73 3.75
CA ARG A 233 3.55 13.40 3.93
C ARG A 233 3.42 12.50 5.16
N LEU A 234 2.33 12.64 5.88
CA LEU A 234 2.00 11.73 6.98
C LEU A 234 0.95 10.75 6.51
N ILE A 235 1.26 9.46 6.55
CA ILE A 235 0.31 8.39 6.32
C ILE A 235 -0.12 7.85 7.69
N LEU A 236 -1.42 7.89 7.95
CA LEU A 236 -2.05 7.33 9.13
C LEU A 236 -2.81 6.07 8.72
N LEU A 237 -2.38 4.91 9.23
CA LEU A 237 -3.03 3.63 8.97
C LEU A 237 -3.80 3.19 10.22
N ALA A 238 -5.12 3.09 10.13
CA ALA A 238 -5.90 2.40 11.15
C ALA A 238 -5.96 0.91 10.79
N ILE A 239 -5.34 0.08 11.61
CA ILE A 239 -5.21 -1.36 11.39
C ILE A 239 -5.89 -2.14 12.52
N HIS A 240 -6.35 -3.34 12.21
CA HIS A 240 -6.91 -4.24 13.21
C HIS A 240 -5.82 -4.69 14.19
N ASP A 241 -6.12 -4.59 15.48
CA ASP A 241 -5.25 -5.03 16.58
C ASP A 241 -5.93 -6.14 17.37
N PRO A 242 -5.57 -7.42 17.12
CA PRO A 242 -6.12 -8.54 17.87
C PRO A 242 -5.64 -8.56 19.33
N GLN A 243 -4.66 -7.73 19.69
CA GLN A 243 -4.06 -7.65 21.02
C GLN A 243 -4.50 -6.39 21.78
N ALA A 244 -5.49 -5.67 21.27
CA ALA A 244 -6.00 -4.48 21.94
C ALA A 244 -6.50 -4.81 23.37
N PRO A 245 -6.26 -3.94 24.36
CA PRO A 245 -6.71 -4.14 25.73
C PRO A 245 -8.21 -4.44 25.83
N LYS A 246 -8.60 -5.30 26.77
CA LYS A 246 -10.01 -5.61 27.03
C LYS A 246 -10.81 -4.31 27.27
N GLY A 247 -11.90 -4.13 26.52
CA GLY A 247 -12.73 -2.93 26.60
C GLY A 247 -12.32 -1.80 25.66
N SER A 248 -11.25 -1.96 24.88
CA SER A 248 -10.90 -1.09 23.76
C SER A 248 -11.33 -1.71 22.42
N PRO A 249 -11.63 -0.91 21.39
CA PRO A 249 -11.77 -1.42 20.03
C PRO A 249 -10.51 -2.16 19.59
N PRO A 250 -10.61 -3.25 18.83
CA PRO A 250 -9.46 -4.03 18.36
C PRO A 250 -8.76 -3.33 17.21
N LEU A 251 -8.21 -2.14 17.48
CA LEU A 251 -7.63 -1.22 16.52
C LEU A 251 -6.38 -0.55 17.06
N LYS A 252 -5.45 -0.26 16.14
CA LYS A 252 -4.29 0.58 16.40
C LYS A 252 -4.11 1.57 15.25
N LEU A 253 -3.63 2.76 15.57
CA LEU A 253 -3.18 3.74 14.59
C LEU A 253 -1.67 3.63 14.41
N GLN A 254 -1.22 3.45 13.18
CA GLN A 254 0.20 3.54 12.80
C GLN A 254 0.46 4.84 12.06
N MET A 255 1.55 5.50 12.42
CA MET A 255 2.01 6.73 11.79
C MET A 255 3.24 6.42 10.94
N ILE A 256 3.19 6.76 9.66
CA ILE A 256 4.27 6.51 8.71
C ILE A 256 4.59 7.83 8.02
N LEU A 257 5.87 8.17 7.96
CA LEU A 257 6.34 9.35 7.26
C LEU A 257 6.88 8.97 5.89
N ASP A 258 6.30 9.60 4.88
CA ASP A 258 6.80 9.58 3.51
C ASP A 258 7.66 10.83 3.31
N SER A 259 8.94 10.68 2.94
CA SER A 259 9.91 11.77 2.78
C SER A 259 10.49 11.83 1.38
#